data_AF-A0A945XDD0-F1
#
_entry.id   AF-A0A945XDD0-F1
#
_cell.length_a   1.000
_cell.length_b   1.000
_cell.length_c   1.000
_cell.angle_alpha   90.00
_cell.angle_beta   90.00
_cell.angle_gamma   90.00
#
_symmetry.space_group_name_H-M   'P 1'
#
loop_
_entity.id
_entity.type
_entity.pdbx_description
1 polymer ?
#
loop_
_entity_poly.entity_id
_entity_poly.type
_entity_poly.pdbx_seq_one_letter_code
_entity_poly.pdbx_strand_id
1 'polypeptide(L)'
;NIAGAFALGVAVTLMTFSWSPSPELRAFVMVGVLGGFTTFSAFSLDVVLMIERDRLALAAIYMTGTVVISIVGLFAGLRLTRMVLA
;
A
#
# COMPACT_ATOMS: atom_id res chain seq x y z
N ASN A 1 -0.67 5.65 -0.90
CA ASN A 1 0.06 4.41 -1.26
C ASN A 1 0.77 3.78 -0.07
N ILE A 2 1.83 4.37 0.49
CA ILE A 2 2.61 3.77 1.60
C ILE A 2 1.74 3.42 2.83
N ALA A 3 0.98 4.38 3.36
CA ALA A 3 0.09 4.15 4.50
C ALA A 3 -0.99 3.09 4.19
N GLY A 4 -1.48 3.05 2.95
CA GLY A 4 -2.45 2.06 2.50
C GLY A 4 -1.85 0.65 2.43
N ALA A 5 -0.62 0.53 1.93
CA ALA A 5 0.12 -0.72 1.91
C ALA A 5 0.39 -1.24 3.33
N PHE A 6 0.78 -0.36 4.25
CA PHE A 6 0.91 -0.71 5.67
C PHE A 6 -0.42 -1.19 6.27
N ALA A 7 -1.50 -0.43 6.09
CA ALA A 7 -2.83 -0.79 6.57
C ALA A 7 -3.33 -2.11 5.98
N LEU A 8 -3.01 -2.39 4.71
CA LEU A 8 -3.30 -3.68 4.07
C LEU A 8 -2.57 -4.83 4.77
N GLY A 9 -1.30 -4.66 5.13
CA GLY A 9 -0.55 -5.66 5.89
C GLY A 9 -1.14 -5.94 7.27
N VAL A 10 -1.59 -4.89 7.96
CA VAL A 10 -2.31 -5.01 9.24
C VAL A 10 -3.62 -5.77 9.04
N ALA A 11 -4.45 -5.35 8.09
CA ALA A 11 -5.75 -5.94 7.81
C ALA A 11 -5.64 -7.42 7.46
N VAL A 12 -4.73 -7.78 6.54
CA VAL A 12 -4.49 -9.19 6.16
C VAL A 12 -4.10 -10.03 7.38
N THR A 13 -3.25 -9.51 8.25
CA THR A 13 -2.80 -10.25 9.44
C THR A 13 -3.93 -10.43 10.44
N LEU A 14 -4.67 -9.37 10.77
CA LEU A 14 -5.85 -9.46 11.66
C LEU A 14 -6.87 -10.47 11.10
N MET A 15 -7.13 -10.41 9.79
CA MET A 15 -8.08 -11.28 9.10
C MET A 15 -7.66 -12.75 9.03
N THR A 16 -6.38 -13.04 9.34
CA THR A 16 -5.81 -14.39 9.31
C THR A 16 -5.70 -14.97 10.71
N PHE A 17 -5.32 -14.16 11.71
CA PHE A 17 -4.94 -14.65 13.03
C PHE A 17 -5.93 -14.32 14.15
N SER A 18 -6.84 -13.35 13.97
CA SER A 18 -7.73 -12.90 15.07
C SER A 18 -9.20 -12.82 14.68
N TRP A 19 -9.50 -12.57 13.40
CA TRP A 19 -10.85 -12.34 12.93
C TRP A 19 -11.02 -12.95 11.54
N SER A 20 -12.04 -13.77 11.32
CA SER A 20 -12.32 -14.34 9.98
C SER A 20 -13.59 -13.73 9.40
N PRO A 21 -13.53 -12.55 8.76
CA PRO A 21 -14.71 -11.92 8.16
C PRO A 21 -15.23 -12.71 6.97
N SER A 22 -16.49 -12.46 6.58
CA SER A 22 -17.06 -13.01 5.35
C SER A 22 -16.25 -12.57 4.12
N PRO A 23 -16.31 -13.33 3.00
CA PRO A 23 -15.62 -12.97 1.77
C PRO A 23 -15.98 -11.57 1.26
N GLU A 24 -17.22 -11.15 1.41
CA GLU A 24 -17.74 -9.85 0.97
C GLU A 24 -17.11 -8.71 1.78
N LEU A 25 -17.06 -8.85 3.11
CA LEU A 25 -16.46 -7.84 3.97
C LEU A 25 -14.94 -7.76 3.76
N ARG A 26 -14.30 -8.90 3.55
CA ARG A 26 -12.88 -8.98 3.17
C ARG A 26 -12.62 -8.23 1.87
N ALA A 27 -13.43 -8.44 0.83
CA ALA A 27 -13.32 -7.75 -0.44
C ALA A 27 -13.61 -6.24 -0.29
N PHE A 28 -14.65 -5.87 0.46
CA PHE A 28 -14.98 -4.47 0.73
C PHE A 28 -13.81 -3.71 1.36
N VAL A 29 -13.14 -4.30 2.36
CA VAL A 29 -12.00 -3.65 3.02
C VAL A 29 -10.76 -3.63 2.12
N MET A 30 -10.35 -4.79 1.57
CA MET A 30 -9.07 -4.89 0.84
C MET A 30 -9.14 -4.25 -0.55
N VAL A 31 -10.21 -4.51 -1.30
CA VAL A 31 -10.37 -4.04 -2.68
C VAL A 31 -11.11 -2.70 -2.72
N GLY A 32 -12.17 -2.54 -1.91
CA GLY A 32 -12.95 -1.30 -1.87
C GLY A 32 -12.22 -0.17 -1.16
N VAL A 33 -12.12 -0.24 0.18
CA VAL A 33 -11.60 0.84 1.01
C VAL A 33 -10.10 1.05 0.78
N LEU A 34 -9.28 0.01 0.97
CA LEU A 34 -7.83 0.12 0.84
C LEU A 34 -7.41 0.29 -0.63
N GLY A 35 -8.09 -0.41 -1.54
CA GLY A 35 -7.89 -0.22 -2.97
C GLY A 35 -8.20 1.21 -3.41
N GLY A 36 -9.32 1.80 -2.98
CA GLY A 36 -9.67 3.19 -3.28
C GLY A 36 -8.82 4.24 -2.55
N PHE A 37 -8.25 3.92 -1.39
CA PHE A 37 -7.32 4.79 -0.66
C PHE A 37 -5.93 4.86 -1.32
N THR A 38 -5.56 3.82 -2.07
CA THR A 38 -4.33 3.79 -2.87
C THR A 38 -4.62 4.13 -4.33
N THR A 39 -3.65 4.70 -5.04
CA THR A 39 -3.84 5.04 -6.45
C THR A 39 -2.54 4.88 -7.23
N PHE A 40 -2.58 4.02 -8.24
CA PHE A 40 -1.48 3.85 -9.19
C PHE A 40 -1.58 4.83 -10.36
N SER A 41 -2.78 5.26 -10.74
CA SER A 41 -3.00 6.19 -11.85
C SER A 41 -2.49 7.59 -11.52
N ALA A 42 -2.77 8.12 -10.32
CA ALA A 42 -2.27 9.43 -9.92
C ALA A 42 -0.73 9.41 -9.77
N PHE A 43 -0.18 8.35 -9.18
CA PHE A 43 1.26 8.12 -9.12
C PHE A 43 1.91 8.12 -10.51
N SER A 44 1.32 7.42 -11.47
CA SER A 44 1.83 7.37 -12.85
C SER A 44 1.79 8.73 -13.52
N LEU A 45 0.70 9.50 -13.31
CA LEU A 45 0.58 10.86 -13.84
C LEU A 45 1.68 11.76 -13.27
N ASP A 46 1.94 11.72 -11.97
CA ASP A 46 3.02 12.49 -11.35
C ASP A 46 4.39 12.15 -11.95
N VAL A 47 4.69 10.86 -12.16
CA VAL A 47 5.94 10.43 -12.80
C VAL A 47 6.07 11.00 -14.20
N VAL A 48 5.02 10.89 -15.03
CA VAL A 48 5.02 11.42 -16.40
C VAL A 48 5.18 12.94 -16.39
N LEU A 49 4.46 13.66 -15.52
CA LEU A 49 4.58 15.12 -15.43
C LEU A 49 5.98 15.58 -14.98
N MET A 50 6.69 14.78 -14.18
CA MET A 50 8.09 15.07 -13.84
C MET A 50 9.01 14.87 -15.06
N ILE A 51 8.76 13.83 -15.87
CA ILE A 51 9.53 13.56 -17.09
C ILE A 51 9.31 14.69 -18.11
N GLU A 52 8.06 15.09 -18.36
CA GLU A 52 7.69 16.21 -19.26
C GLU A 52 8.29 17.57 -18.83
N ARG A 53 8.71 17.70 -17.57
CA ARG A 53 9.38 18.89 -17.02
C ARG A 53 10.90 18.74 -16.99
N ASP A 54 11.47 17.78 -17.71
CA ASP A 54 12.89 17.43 -17.75
C ASP A 54 13.49 17.05 -16.38
N ARG A 55 12.67 16.58 -15.43
CA ARG A 55 13.08 16.22 -14.06
C ARG A 55 13.31 14.71 -13.89
N LEU A 56 14.09 14.09 -14.77
CA LEU A 56 14.29 12.63 -14.80
C LEU A 56 14.80 12.04 -13.48
N ALA A 57 15.78 12.69 -12.84
CA ALA A 57 16.31 12.22 -11.56
C ALA A 57 15.25 12.18 -10.45
N LEU A 58 14.41 13.23 -10.38
CA LEU A 58 13.32 13.29 -9.41
C LEU A 58 12.22 12.27 -9.73
N ALA A 59 11.88 12.08 -11.00
CA ALA A 59 10.94 11.05 -11.43
C ALA A 59 11.41 9.65 -11.01
N ALA A 60 12.69 9.34 -11.22
CA ALA A 60 13.28 8.06 -10.83
C ALA A 60 13.25 7.85 -9.31
N ILE A 61 13.63 8.87 -8.52
CA ILE A 61 13.59 8.81 -7.05
C ILE A 61 12.16 8.65 -6.55
N TYR A 62 11.21 9.41 -7.07
CA TYR A 62 9.80 9.34 -6.68
C TYR A 62 9.19 7.97 -7.01
N MET A 63 9.44 7.48 -8.23
CA MET A 63 8.96 6.17 -8.70
C MET A 63 9.50 5.03 -7.84
N THR A 64 10.84 4.93 -7.73
CA THR A 64 11.49 3.85 -6.97
C THR A 64 11.23 3.96 -5.48
N GLY A 65 11.32 5.16 -4.91
CA GLY A 65 11.04 5.43 -3.50
C GLY A 65 9.61 5.05 -3.11
N THR A 66 8.62 5.45 -3.92
CA THR A 66 7.22 5.10 -3.64
C THR A 66 6.98 3.59 -3.65
N VAL A 67 7.54 2.87 -4.62
CA VAL A 67 7.41 1.40 -4.71
C VAL A 67 8.10 0.72 -3.53
N VAL A 68 9.37 1.03 -3.28
CA VAL A 68 10.18 0.39 -2.23
C VAL A 68 9.57 0.66 -0.86
N ILE A 69 9.24 1.90 -0.54
CA ILE A 69 8.69 2.26 0.78
C ILE A 69 7.30 1.65 0.98
N SER A 70 6.49 1.53 -0.07
CA SER A 70 5.18 0.86 0.03
C SER A 70 5.33 -0.64 0.32
N ILE A 71 6.28 -1.32 -0.32
CA ILE A 71 6.59 -2.73 -0.04
C ILE A 71 7.09 -2.89 1.40
N VAL A 72 8.03 -2.05 1.85
CA VAL A 72 8.52 -2.04 3.24
C VAL A 72 7.36 -1.78 4.21
N GLY A 73 6.47 -0.83 3.91
CA GLY A 73 5.28 -0.55 4.70
C GLY A 73 4.36 -1.76 4.83
N LEU A 74 4.10 -2.47 3.74
CA LEU A 74 3.32 -3.71 3.75
C LEU A 74 3.96 -4.78 4.66
N PHE A 75 5.27 -5.02 4.50
CA PHE A 75 6.00 -5.97 5.35
C PHE A 75 5.98 -5.56 6.83
N ALA A 76 6.14 -4.27 7.12
CA ALA A 76 6.06 -3.75 8.48
C ALA A 76 4.66 -3.99 9.08
N GLY A 77 3.59 -3.70 8.34
CA GLY A 77 2.21 -3.95 8.77
C GLY A 77 1.96 -5.43 9.07
N LEU A 78 2.43 -6.33 8.20
CA LEU A 78 2.36 -7.78 8.42
C LEU A 78 3.12 -8.20 9.69
N ARG A 79 4.37 -7.74 9.85
CA ARG A 79 5.26 -8.20 10.92
C ARG A 79 4.88 -7.66 12.30
N LEU A 80 4.61 -6.36 12.39
CA LEU A 80 4.26 -5.71 13.66
C LEU A 80 2.93 -6.23 14.19
N THR A 81 1.93 -6.42 13.32
CA THR A 81 0.64 -6.96 13.73
C THR A 81 0.79 -8.39 14.26
N ARG A 82 1.60 -9.24 13.61
CA ARG A 82 1.89 -10.57 14.14
C ARG A 82 2.58 -10.54 15.50
N MET A 83 3.47 -9.58 15.74
CA MET A 83 4.16 -9.44 17.04
C MET A 83 3.21 -9.03 18.16
N VAL A 84 2.17 -8.26 17.85
CA VAL A 84 1.16 -7.82 18.83
C VAL A 84 0.13 -8.91 19.12
N LEU A 85 -0.16 -9.77 18.14
CA LEU A 85 -1.14 -10.85 18.27
C LEU A 85 -0.57 -12.18 18.82
N ALA A 86 0.75 -12.31 18.85
CA ALA A 86 1.47 -13.46 19.42
C ALA A 86 1.59 -13.32 20.94
#